data_AF-A0A2W6UUB7-F1
#
_entry.id   AF-A0A2W6UUB7-F1
#
_cell.length_a   1.000
_cell.length_b   1.000
_cell.length_c   1.000
_cell.angle_alpha   90.00
_cell.angle_beta   90.00
_cell.angle_gamma   90.00
#
_symmetry.space_group_name_H-M   'P 1'
#
loop_
_entity.id
_entity.type
_entity.pdbx_description
1 polymer ?
#
loop_
_entity_poly.entity_id
_entity_poly.type
_entity_poly.pdbx_seq_one_letter_code
_entity_poly.pdbx_strand_id
1 'polypeptide(L)' 'MSADTPGWSADGPTGAEFTDVRAIQAELRARGIEPLEPVDESGTGPASLMIEDPDGNPILIDQHVPRPDAPA' A
#
# COMPACT_ATOMS: atom_id res chain seq x y z
N MET A 1 -20.23 -25.54 -10.10
CA MET A 1 -20.09 -24.08 -9.94
C MET A 1 -18.63 -23.76 -10.13
N SER A 2 -18.33 -23.17 -11.29
CA SER A 2 -16.97 -22.81 -11.73
C SER A 2 -16.52 -21.52 -11.07
N ALA A 3 -15.29 -21.48 -10.57
CA ALA A 3 -14.52 -20.24 -10.36
C ALA A 3 -13.03 -20.58 -10.18
N ASP A 4 -12.47 -21.37 -11.09
CA ASP A 4 -11.03 -21.42 -11.28
C ASP A 4 -10.69 -20.27 -12.24
N THR A 5 -10.01 -19.25 -11.75
CA THR A 5 -9.19 -18.37 -12.57
C THR A 5 -7.79 -18.98 -12.54
N PRO A 6 -7.42 -19.86 -13.50
CA PRO A 6 -6.18 -20.63 -13.44
C PRO A 6 -5.00 -19.75 -13.90
N GLY A 7 -4.69 -18.73 -13.12
CA GLY A 7 -3.63 -17.76 -13.45
C GLY A 7 -3.28 -16.76 -12.35
N TRP A 8 -4.02 -16.71 -11.23
CA TRP A 8 -3.63 -15.90 -10.06
C TRP A 8 -2.99 -16.80 -9.01
N SER A 9 -1.69 -17.04 -9.12
CA SER A 9 -0.93 -17.49 -7.95
C SER A 9 -0.91 -16.32 -6.97
N ALA A 10 -1.34 -16.52 -5.72
CA ALA A 10 -1.14 -15.55 -4.64
C ALA A 10 0.37 -15.30 -4.39
N ASP A 11 1.22 -16.18 -4.92
CA ASP A 11 2.65 -16.03 -5.11
C ASP A 11 2.99 -15.05 -6.24
N GLY A 12 2.53 -13.80 -6.15
CA GLY A 12 3.26 -12.71 -6.78
C GLY A 12 4.67 -12.69 -6.18
N PRO A 13 5.73 -12.33 -6.92
CA PRO A 13 7.09 -12.36 -6.38
C PRO A 13 7.17 -11.49 -5.11
N THR A 14 7.19 -12.13 -3.94
CA THR A 14 7.45 -11.54 -2.61
C THR A 14 8.92 -11.08 -2.47
N GLY A 15 9.57 -10.81 -3.60
CA GLY A 15 10.94 -10.33 -3.73
C GLY A 15 11.03 -9.07 -4.59
N ALA A 16 9.91 -8.44 -4.94
CA ALA A 16 9.96 -7.08 -5.47
C ALA A 16 10.33 -6.13 -4.33
N GLU A 17 11.47 -5.46 -4.42
CA GLU A 17 11.78 -4.30 -3.58
C GLU A 17 10.74 -3.22 -3.90
N PHE A 18 9.67 -3.13 -3.09
CA PHE A 18 8.70 -2.05 -3.18
C PHE A 18 8.85 -1.12 -1.98
N THR A 19 8.44 0.14 -2.16
CA THR A 19 8.41 1.10 -1.06
C THR A 19 7.18 0.84 -0.20
N ASP A 20 7.37 0.67 1.10
CA ASP A 20 6.24 0.49 2.03
C ASP A 20 5.32 1.72 2.03
N VAL A 21 4.01 1.50 2.11
CA VAL A 21 3.00 2.56 2.12
C VAL A 21 3.20 3.57 3.25
N ARG A 22 3.82 3.18 4.37
CA ARG A 22 4.17 4.08 5.49
C ARG A 22 5.30 5.03 5.12
N ALA A 23 6.28 4.56 4.36
CA ALA A 23 7.33 5.42 3.82
C ALA A 23 6.77 6.41 2.79
N ILE A 24 5.82 5.96 1.95
CA ILE A 24 5.10 6.84 1.01
C ILE A 24 4.33 7.92 1.78
N GLN A 25 3.60 7.56 2.84
CA GLN A 25 2.93 8.53 3.71
C GLN A 25 3.90 9.57 4.28
N ALA A 26 5.05 9.15 4.81
CA ALA A 26 6.04 10.07 5.38
C ALA A 26 6.58 11.05 4.33
N GLU A 27 6.83 10.57 3.11
CA GLU A 27 7.27 11.42 1.99
C GLU A 27 6.19 12.42 1.57
N LEU A 28 4.93 11.99 1.49
CA LEU A 28 3.81 12.87 1.16
C LEU A 28 3.62 13.98 2.21
N ARG A 29 3.69 13.63 3.51
CA ARG A 29 3.66 14.60 4.61
C ARG A 29 4.81 15.59 4.51
N ALA A 30 6.03 15.14 4.19
CA ALA A 30 7.19 16.00 4.01
C ALA A 30 7.03 16.98 2.82
N ARG A 31 6.22 16.61 1.83
CA ARG A 31 5.86 17.45 0.67
C ARG A 31 4.62 18.33 0.93
N GLY A 32 4.05 18.30 2.13
CA GLY A 32 2.87 19.08 2.50
C GLY A 32 1.54 18.50 2.00
N ILE A 33 1.52 17.22 1.60
CA ILE A 33 0.31 16.50 1.21
C ILE A 33 -0.15 15.70 2.43
N GLU A 34 -1.31 16.08 2.99
CA GLU A 34 -1.88 15.35 4.12
C GLU A 34 -2.77 14.20 3.63
N PRO A 35 -2.59 12.97 4.13
CA PRO A 35 -3.50 11.89 3.84
C PRO A 35 -4.92 12.15 4.31
N LEU A 36 -5.90 11.76 3.49
CA LEU A 36 -7.30 11.69 3.89
C LEU A 36 -7.49 10.59 4.94
N GLU A 37 -6.84 9.45 4.72
CA GLU A 37 -6.82 8.32 5.66
C GLU A 37 -5.37 7.88 5.87
N PRO A 38 -4.74 8.29 6.99
CA PRO A 38 -3.37 7.92 7.28
C PRO A 38 -3.26 6.46 7.73
N VAL A 39 -2.12 5.84 7.42
CA VAL A 39 -1.75 4.49 7.85
C VAL A 39 -1.04 4.52 9.21
N ASP A 40 -1.29 3.49 10.01
CA ASP A 40 -0.53 3.21 11.24
C ASP A 40 0.93 2.81 10.91
N GLU A 41 1.87 3.63 11.38
CA GLU A 41 3.31 3.48 11.13
C GLU A 41 3.95 2.31 11.91
N SER A 42 3.29 1.81 12.96
CA SER A 42 3.78 0.71 13.79
C SER A 42 3.38 -0.67 13.24
N GLY A 43 2.38 -0.71 12.35
CA GLY A 43 1.92 -1.93 11.71
C GLY A 43 2.97 -2.61 10.83
N THR A 44 2.91 -3.93 10.76
CA THR A 44 3.79 -4.75 9.89
C THR A 44 3.03 -5.45 8.76
N GLY A 45 1.69 -5.52 8.86
CA GLY A 45 0.83 -6.16 7.89
C GLY A 45 0.45 -5.26 6.71
N PRO A 46 -0.44 -5.78 5.83
CA PRO A 46 -1.06 -5.02 4.75
C PRO A 46 -1.66 -3.72 5.25
N ALA A 47 -1.64 -2.70 4.39
CA ALA A 47 -2.16 -1.39 4.73
C ALA A 47 -2.53 -0.60 3.47
N SER A 48 -3.38 0.40 3.65
CA SER A 48 -3.79 1.31 2.59
C SER A 48 -3.68 2.76 3.05
N LEU A 49 -3.55 3.65 2.08
CA LEU A 49 -3.40 5.09 2.25
C LEU A 49 -4.27 5.78 1.20
N MET A 50 -5.02 6.79 1.62
CA MET A 50 -5.81 7.60 0.70
C MET A 50 -5.36 9.06 0.73
N ILE A 51 -5.19 9.66 -0.45
CA ILE A 51 -4.86 11.08 -0.63
C ILE A 51 -5.80 11.72 -1.64
N GLU A 52 -5.84 13.05 -1.67
CA GLU A 52 -6.51 13.83 -2.71
C GLU A 52 -5.47 14.50 -3.61
N ASP A 53 -5.65 14.43 -4.92
CA ASP A 53 -4.83 15.21 -5.85
C ASP A 53 -5.29 16.68 -5.91
N PRO A 54 -4.52 17.59 -6.52
CA PRO A 54 -4.91 19.00 -6.65
C PRO A 54 -6.19 19.24 -7.46
N ASP A 55 -6.65 18.25 -8.23
CA ASP A 55 -7.88 18.29 -9.04
C ASP A 55 -9.10 17.77 -8.25
N GLY A 56 -8.91 17.30 -7.01
CA GLY A 56 -9.96 16.78 -6.14
C GLY A 56 -10.29 15.30 -6.35
N ASN A 57 -9.44 14.55 -7.05
CA ASN A 57 -9.60 13.11 -7.24
C ASN A 57 -8.98 12.35 -6.06
N PRO A 58 -9.73 11.43 -5.43
CA PRO A 58 -9.18 10.55 -4.43
C PRO A 58 -8.28 9.49 -5.08
N ILE A 59 -7.06 9.34 -4.55
CA ILE A 59 -6.10 8.31 -4.94
C ILE A 59 -5.95 7.33 -3.77
N LEU A 60 -6.24 6.06 -4.04
CA LEU A 60 -6.00 4.96 -3.11
C LEU A 60 -4.67 4.27 -3.46
N ILE A 61 -3.79 4.17 -2.47
CA ILE A 61 -2.57 3.39 -2.51
C ILE A 61 -2.79 2.20 -1.59
N ASP A 62 -2.90 1.00 -2.17
CA ASP A 62 -3.14 -0.23 -1.42
C ASP A 62 -1.90 -1.15 -1.46
N GLN A 63 -1.44 -1.54 -0.28
CA GLN A 63 -0.40 -2.54 -0.09
C GLN A 63 -1.04 -3.83 0.44
N HIS A 64 -1.31 -4.76 -0.47
CA HIS A 64 -1.93 -6.06 -0.17
C HIS A 64 -1.02 -7.08 0.54
N VAL A 65 0.27 -6.78 0.71
CA VAL A 65 1.26 -7.67 1.36
C VAL A 65 1.85 -7.00 2.62
N PRO A 66 2.42 -7.78 3.57
CA PRO A 66 3.19 -7.21 4.67
C PRO A 66 4.31 -6.29 4.19
N ARG A 67 4.82 -5.44 5.08
CA ARG A 67 5.97 -4.58 4.78
C ARG A 67 7.16 -5.42 4.27
N PRO A 68 8.01 -4.91 3.36
CA PRO A 68 9.08 -5.67 2.73
C PRO A 68 10.13 -6.19 3.74
N ASP A 69 10.27 -5.53 4.89
CA ASP A 69 11.14 -5.89 6.01
C ASP A 69 10.39 -6.59 7.17
N ALA A 70 9.16 -7.07 6.94
CA ALA A 70 8.42 -7.81 7.95
C ALA A 70 9.12 -9.15 8.25
N PRO A 71 9.18 -9.59 9.52
CA PRO A 71 9.55 -10.96 9.81
C PRO A 71 8.55 -11.92 9.14
N ALA A 72 9.08 -12.98 8.52
CA ALA A 72 8.29 -14.05 7.92
C ALA A 72 7.48 -14.84 8.96
#